data_AF-A0A0B2SV62-F1
#
_entry.id   AF-A0A0B2SV62-F1
#
_cell.length_a   1.000
_cell.length_b   1.000
_cell.length_c   1.000
_cell.angle_alpha   90.00
_cell.angle_beta   90.00
_cell.angle_gamma   90.00
#
_symmetry.space_group_name_H-M   'P 1'
#
loop_
_entity.id
_entity.type
_entity.pdbx_description
1 polymer ?
#
loop_
_entity_poly.entity_id
_entity_poly.type
_entity_poly.pdbx_seq_one_letter_code
_entity_poly.pdbx_strand_id
1 'polypeptide(L)'
;LLWKWKWNLFQHQGELWARVLESKYGGWRNLNDAPRINSESIWWKDLKMVAQHPQYGQILKNSTLWKVGCRDKFKFWEDNWMGGVGTLIEKYPRLYTISSQQNQFIQHMGAFKDLGWEWEFRWRRPLFDNE
;
A
#
# COMPACT_ATOMS: atom_id res chain seq x y z
N LEU A 1 -1.15 -19.79 10.68
CA LEU A 1 -1.42 -18.95 11.87
C LEU A 1 -0.81 -17.54 11.74
N LEU A 2 0.44 -17.40 11.28
CA LEU A 2 1.09 -16.10 11.06
C LEU A 2 0.40 -15.20 10.02
N TRP A 3 -0.19 -15.78 8.96
CA TRP A 3 -0.94 -15.00 7.96
C TRP A 3 -2.13 -14.23 8.58
N LYS A 4 -2.83 -14.84 9.56
CA LYS A 4 -3.95 -14.20 10.27
C LYS A 4 -3.49 -12.93 10.99
N TRP A 5 -2.25 -12.91 11.49
CA TRP A 5 -1.68 -11.73 12.13
C TRP A 5 -1.38 -10.62 11.12
N LYS A 6 -0.80 -10.94 9.95
CA LYS A 6 -0.61 -9.96 8.87
C LYS A 6 -1.95 -9.37 8.41
N TRP A 7 -2.95 -10.22 8.21
CA TRP A 7 -4.29 -9.79 7.82
C TRP A 7 -4.98 -8.95 8.90
N ASN A 8 -4.94 -9.39 10.16
CA ASN A 8 -5.54 -8.64 11.26
C ASN A 8 -4.83 -7.30 11.48
N LEU A 9 -3.50 -7.24 11.35
CA LEU A 9 -2.76 -5.98 11.47
C LEU A 9 -3.10 -5.01 10.34
N PHE A 10 -3.40 -5.54 9.15
CA PHE A 10 -3.87 -4.74 8.03
C PHE A 10 -5.30 -4.21 8.23
N GLN A 11 -6.21 -5.03 8.75
CA GLN A 11 -7.63 -4.67 8.93
C GLN A 11 -7.89 -3.83 10.20
N HIS A 12 -7.25 -4.18 11.32
CA HIS A 12 -7.56 -3.70 12.67
C HIS A 12 -6.50 -2.74 13.24
N GLN A 13 -6.03 -1.76 12.47
CA GLN A 13 -5.02 -0.78 12.92
C GLN A 13 -5.47 0.07 14.13
N GLY A 14 -6.78 0.17 14.37
CA GLY A 14 -7.35 0.94 15.49
C GLY A 14 -7.25 0.28 16.85
N GLU A 15 -7.00 -1.03 16.93
CA GLU A 15 -7.00 -1.78 18.19
C GLU A 15 -5.70 -1.57 18.98
N LEU A 16 -5.77 -1.64 20.32
CA LEU A 16 -4.63 -1.34 21.20
C LEU A 16 -3.38 -2.18 20.87
N TRP A 17 -3.54 -3.48 20.61
CA TRP A 17 -2.43 -4.36 20.25
C TRP A 17 -1.82 -3.96 18.89
N ALA A 18 -2.65 -3.54 17.93
CA ALA A 18 -2.19 -3.15 16.60
C ALA A 18 -1.42 -1.83 16.66
N ARG A 19 -1.88 -0.86 17.46
CA ARG A 19 -1.17 0.41 17.73
C ARG A 19 0.18 0.19 18.41
N VAL A 20 0.26 -0.76 19.34
CA VAL A 20 1.54 -1.13 19.99
C VAL A 20 2.51 -1.71 18.96
N LEU A 21 2.04 -2.60 18.08
CA LEU A 21 2.86 -3.17 17.01
C LEU A 21 3.25 -2.10 15.97
N GLU A 22 2.36 -1.16 15.67
CA GLU A 22 2.63 -0.04 14.77
C GLU A 22 3.70 0.89 15.33
N SER A 23 3.59 1.27 16.60
CA SER A 23 4.58 2.10 17.29
C SER A 23 5.93 1.40 17.41
N LYS A 24 5.94 0.10 17.73
CA LYS A 24 7.18 -0.65 17.98
C LYS A 24 7.90 -1.06 16.70
N TYR A 25 7.16 -1.43 15.65
CA TYR A 25 7.73 -2.05 14.46
C TYR A 25 7.36 -1.35 13.14
N GLY A 26 6.58 -0.28 13.14
CA GLY A 26 6.19 0.43 11.91
C GLY A 26 5.00 -0.19 11.17
N GLY A 27 4.27 -1.09 11.84
CA GLY A 27 2.99 -1.61 11.36
C GLY A 27 3.09 -2.58 10.18
N TRP A 28 1.98 -2.82 9.51
CA TRP A 28 1.90 -3.82 8.44
C TRP A 28 2.75 -3.46 7.21
N ARG A 29 3.01 -2.17 6.98
CA ARG A 29 3.88 -1.70 5.88
C ARG A 29 5.32 -2.16 6.09
N ASN A 30 5.82 -2.12 7.32
CA ASN A 30 7.18 -2.55 7.64
C ASN A 30 7.41 -4.06 7.43
N LEU A 31 6.35 -4.88 7.42
CA LEU A 31 6.49 -6.30 7.10
C LEU A 31 7.02 -6.57 5.69
N ASN A 32 6.83 -5.61 4.78
CA ASN A 32 7.34 -5.68 3.41
C ASN A 32 8.71 -4.99 3.25
N ASP A 33 9.20 -4.28 4.27
CA ASP A 33 10.51 -3.63 4.27
C ASP A 33 11.63 -4.63 4.59
N ALA A 34 12.85 -4.26 4.21
CA ALA A 34 14.05 -5.00 4.61
C ALA A 34 14.14 -5.14 6.15
N PRO A 35 14.69 -6.26 6.66
CA PRO A 35 14.87 -6.45 8.10
C PRO A 35 15.74 -5.33 8.69
N ARG A 36 15.29 -4.67 9.76
CA ARG A 36 16.17 -3.74 10.48
C ARG A 36 17.15 -4.56 11.33
N ILE A 37 18.43 -4.23 11.22
CA ILE A 37 19.53 -5.05 11.76
C ILE A 37 19.49 -5.17 13.29
N ASN A 38 18.97 -4.18 14.02
CA ASN A 38 18.93 -4.23 15.48
C ASN A 38 17.60 -3.70 16.03
N SER A 39 16.91 -4.56 16.82
CA SER A 39 15.71 -4.33 17.67
C SER A 39 14.43 -5.11 17.33
N GLU A 40 14.39 -5.92 16.27
CA GLU A 40 13.19 -6.72 15.94
C GLU A 40 13.13 -8.05 16.71
N SER A 41 11.99 -8.33 17.35
CA SER A 41 11.75 -9.61 18.03
C SER A 41 11.80 -10.79 17.04
N ILE A 42 12.17 -11.97 17.54
CA ILE A 42 12.19 -13.22 16.74
C ILE A 42 10.84 -13.46 16.07
N TRP A 43 9.74 -13.24 16.79
CA TRP A 43 8.38 -13.34 16.25
C TRP A 43 8.13 -12.39 15.07
N TRP A 44 8.63 -11.16 15.12
CA TRP A 44 8.50 -10.20 14.02
C TRP A 44 9.33 -10.59 12.80
N LYS A 45 10.52 -11.16 13.03
CA LYS A 45 11.38 -11.70 11.95
C LYS A 45 10.71 -12.88 11.24
N ASP A 46 10.12 -13.80 11.98
CA ASP A 46 9.37 -14.93 11.41
C ASP A 46 8.15 -14.44 10.61
N LEU A 47 7.44 -13.43 11.12
CA LEU A 47 6.30 -12.82 10.42
C LEU A 47 6.73 -12.15 9.11
N LYS A 48 7.87 -11.44 9.09
CA LYS A 48 8.48 -10.88 7.86
C LYS A 48 8.86 -11.96 6.87
N MET A 49 9.50 -13.03 7.33
CA MET A 49 9.92 -14.15 6.48
C MET A 49 8.73 -14.78 5.74
N VAL A 50 7.61 -15.02 6.45
CA VAL A 50 6.38 -15.55 5.84
C VAL A 50 5.74 -14.53 4.89
N ALA A 51 5.77 -13.24 5.22
CA ALA A 51 5.23 -12.17 4.40
C ALA A 51 5.99 -11.96 3.08
N GLN A 52 7.30 -12.18 3.09
CA GLN A 52 8.21 -12.00 1.95
C GLN A 52 8.43 -13.28 1.14
N HIS A 53 7.94 -14.42 1.63
CA HIS A 53 8.13 -15.72 0.97
C HIS A 53 7.61 -15.68 -0.48
N PRO A 54 8.38 -16.09 -1.51
CA PRO A 54 8.00 -15.90 -2.92
C PRO A 54 6.66 -16.52 -3.31
N GLN A 55 6.36 -17.73 -2.81
CA GLN A 55 5.10 -18.43 -3.16
C GLN A 55 3.88 -17.85 -2.43
N TYR A 56 3.99 -17.63 -1.12
CA TYR A 56 2.88 -17.13 -0.31
C TYR A 56 2.73 -15.61 -0.40
N GLY A 57 3.84 -14.87 -0.32
CA GLY A 57 3.89 -13.41 -0.42
C GLY A 57 3.34 -12.86 -1.73
N GLN A 58 3.57 -13.52 -2.87
CA GLN A 58 3.02 -13.09 -4.16
C GLN A 58 1.53 -13.36 -4.29
N ILE A 59 1.06 -14.54 -3.85
CA ILE A 59 -0.38 -14.84 -3.77
C ILE A 59 -1.06 -13.84 -2.83
N LEU A 60 -0.45 -13.53 -1.69
CA LEU A 60 -0.96 -12.57 -0.70
C LEU A 60 -0.99 -11.14 -1.24
N LYS A 61 0.03 -10.69 -1.96
CA LYS A 61 0.08 -9.37 -2.60
C LYS A 61 -1.03 -9.22 -3.65
N ASN A 62 -1.27 -10.25 -4.47
CA ASN A 62 -2.18 -10.13 -5.61
C ASN A 62 -3.66 -10.40 -5.24
N SER A 63 -3.93 -11.29 -4.28
CA SER A 63 -5.31 -11.67 -3.91
C SER A 63 -5.96 -10.77 -2.85
N THR A 64 -5.17 -10.14 -1.97
CA THR A 64 -5.65 -9.32 -0.84
C THR A 64 -6.02 -7.90 -1.26
N LEU A 65 -5.44 -7.40 -2.36
CA LEU A 65 -5.45 -5.97 -2.67
C LEU A 65 -6.78 -5.47 -3.28
N TRP A 66 -7.58 -6.38 -3.84
CA TRP A 66 -8.74 -6.02 -4.64
C TRP A 66 -10.09 -6.15 -3.94
N LYS A 67 -10.16 -6.87 -2.82
CA LYS A 67 -11.42 -7.05 -2.09
C LYS A 67 -11.37 -6.22 -0.80
N VAL A 68 -12.23 -5.20 -0.77
CA VAL A 68 -12.69 -4.49 0.44
C VAL A 68 -11.85 -3.26 0.85
N GLY A 69 -12.26 -2.10 0.36
CA GLY A 69 -12.35 -0.88 1.18
C GLY A 69 -11.06 -0.15 1.58
N CYS A 70 -9.87 -0.65 1.26
CA CYS A 70 -8.60 -0.10 1.78
C CYS A 70 -8.05 1.11 0.99
N ARG A 71 -8.92 1.95 0.43
CA ARG A 71 -8.53 3.14 -0.36
C ARG A 71 -7.78 4.19 0.47
N ASP A 72 -7.98 4.15 1.78
CA ASP A 72 -7.32 4.95 2.82
C ASP A 72 -5.91 4.44 3.16
N LYS A 73 -5.57 3.21 2.77
CA LYS A 73 -4.33 2.54 3.17
C LYS A 73 -3.29 2.45 2.08
N PHE A 74 -3.63 2.68 0.81
CA PHE A 74 -2.70 2.58 -0.32
C PHE A 74 -2.45 3.94 -0.97
N LYS A 75 -1.17 4.30 -1.11
CA LYS A 75 -0.72 5.44 -1.89
C LYS A 75 -0.86 5.11 -3.37
N PHE A 76 -1.47 6.02 -4.12
CA PHE A 76 -1.80 5.78 -5.52
C PHE A 76 -0.56 5.53 -6.39
N TRP A 77 0.50 6.32 -6.23
CA TRP A 77 1.68 6.21 -7.08
C TRP A 77 2.70 5.18 -6.60
N GLU A 78 2.93 5.15 -5.28
CA GLU A 78 4.05 4.43 -4.65
C GLU A 78 3.73 2.98 -4.27
N ASP A 79 2.46 2.66 -4.03
CA ASP A 79 2.10 1.29 -3.68
C ASP A 79 1.66 0.51 -4.93
N ASN A 80 2.02 -0.77 -4.99
CA ASN A 80 1.54 -1.67 -6.04
C ASN A 80 0.12 -2.13 -5.70
N TRP A 81 -0.87 -1.33 -6.10
CA TRP A 81 -2.28 -1.64 -5.83
C TRP A 81 -3.06 -2.16 -7.04
N MET A 82 -2.50 -2.09 -8.25
CA MET A 82 -3.12 -2.56 -9.48
C MET A 82 -3.06 -4.09 -9.67
N GLY A 83 -2.62 -4.85 -8.65
CA GLY A 83 -2.54 -6.32 -8.68
C GLY A 83 -1.56 -6.89 -9.72
N GLY A 84 -0.67 -6.05 -10.27
CA GLY A 84 0.31 -6.42 -11.29
C GLY A 84 1.73 -6.43 -10.76
N VAL A 85 2.71 -6.55 -11.66
CA VAL A 85 4.13 -6.37 -11.32
C VAL A 85 4.47 -4.89 -11.46
N GLY A 86 4.74 -4.25 -10.33
CA GLY A 86 5.26 -2.89 -10.28
C GLY A 86 4.27 -1.83 -9.81
N THR A 87 4.82 -0.69 -9.41
CA THR A 87 4.10 0.50 -8.92
C THR A 87 3.74 1.43 -10.08
N LEU A 88 2.78 2.34 -9.89
CA LEU A 88 2.44 3.31 -10.94
C LEU A 88 3.59 4.29 -11.22
N ILE A 89 4.42 4.59 -10.22
CA ILE A 89 5.62 5.42 -10.41
C ILE A 89 6.65 4.74 -11.33
N GLU A 90 6.87 3.43 -11.18
CA GLU A 90 7.77 2.68 -12.07
C GLU A 90 7.25 2.64 -13.50
N LYS A 91 5.93 2.51 -13.67
CA LYS A 91 5.30 2.42 -14.99
C LYS A 91 5.16 3.78 -15.69
N TYR A 92 4.91 4.85 -14.93
CA TYR A 92 4.64 6.19 -15.46
C TYR A 92 5.39 7.30 -14.71
N PRO A 93 6.73 7.30 -14.74
CA PRO A 93 7.55 8.27 -13.97
C PRO A 93 7.32 9.73 -14.42
N ARG A 94 6.98 9.94 -15.71
CA ARG A 94 6.65 11.26 -16.25
C ARG A 94 5.37 11.81 -15.63
N LEU A 95 4.30 11.01 -15.56
CA LEU A 95 3.04 11.41 -14.93
C LEU A 95 3.22 11.67 -13.44
N TYR A 96 4.02 10.83 -12.76
CA TYR A 96 4.35 11.06 -11.36
C TYR A 96 4.97 12.44 -11.13
N THR A 97 5.98 12.82 -11.94
CA THR A 97 6.69 14.10 -11.81
C THR A 97 5.77 15.31 -11.91
N ILE A 98 4.77 15.25 -12.78
CA ILE A 98 3.80 16.34 -12.97
C ILE A 98 2.56 16.21 -12.09
N SER A 99 2.40 15.14 -11.31
CA SER A 99 1.27 15.01 -10.39
C SER A 99 1.45 15.93 -9.18
N SER A 100 0.39 16.64 -8.82
CA SER A 100 0.31 17.38 -7.54
C SER A 100 -0.04 16.44 -6.37
N GLN A 101 -0.38 15.18 -6.65
CA GLN A 101 -0.90 14.21 -5.68
C GLN A 101 0.04 13.00 -5.49
N GLN A 102 1.36 13.21 -5.60
CA GLN A 102 2.40 12.16 -5.54
C GLN A 102 2.28 11.25 -4.30
N ASN A 103 2.07 11.83 -3.13
CA ASN A 103 2.01 11.11 -1.84
C ASN A 103 0.59 10.79 -1.37
N GLN A 104 -0.42 10.93 -2.23
CA GLN A 104 -1.82 10.81 -1.82
C GLN A 104 -2.31 9.35 -1.82
N PHE A 105 -3.20 9.06 -0.87
CA PHE A 105 -3.93 7.79 -0.82
C PHE A 105 -4.98 7.73 -1.94
N ILE A 106 -5.32 6.51 -2.38
CA ILE A 106 -6.32 6.29 -3.44
C ILE A 106 -7.65 6.99 -3.13
N GLN A 107 -8.07 7.03 -1.86
CA GLN A 107 -9.30 7.73 -1.45
C GLN A 107 -9.29 9.23 -1.73
N HIS A 108 -8.11 9.86 -1.81
CA HIS A 108 -7.92 11.28 -2.08
C HIS A 108 -7.63 11.58 -3.56
N MET A 109 -7.62 10.54 -4.40
CA MET A 109 -7.42 10.65 -5.84
C MET A 109 -8.73 10.74 -6.63
N GLY A 110 -9.87 10.81 -5.95
CA GLY A 110 -11.18 10.81 -6.58
C GLY A 110 -12.31 10.79 -5.57
N ALA A 111 -13.53 10.73 -6.06
CA ALA A 111 -14.74 10.67 -5.25
C ALA A 111 -15.74 9.68 -5.84
N PHE A 112 -16.60 9.12 -4.99
CA PHE A 112 -17.73 8.34 -5.45
C PHE A 112 -18.87 9.31 -5.79
N LYS A 113 -19.29 9.32 -7.06
CA LYS A 113 -20.45 10.05 -7.56
C LYS A 113 -21.57 9.07 -7.91
N ASP A 114 -22.68 9.59 -8.41
CA ASP A 114 -23.91 8.81 -8.67
C ASP A 114 -23.69 7.60 -9.61
N LEU A 115 -22.72 7.70 -10.52
CA LEU A 115 -22.38 6.65 -11.49
C LEU A 115 -21.17 5.80 -11.09
N GLY A 116 -20.64 5.98 -9.89
CA GLY A 116 -19.51 5.22 -9.36
C GLY A 116 -18.29 6.07 -9.06
N TRP A 117 -17.13 5.42 -9.03
CA TRP A 117 -15.88 6.07 -8.69
C TRP A 117 -15.35 6.92 -9.85
N GLU A 118 -15.18 8.22 -9.61
CA GLU A 118 -14.56 9.17 -10.55
C GLU A 118 -13.18 9.60 -10.04
N TRP A 119 -12.17 9.51 -10.90
CA TRP A 119 -10.81 9.95 -10.61
C TRP A 119 -10.67 11.47 -10.80
N GLU A 120 -10.06 12.15 -9.83
CA GLU A 120 -9.77 13.58 -9.87
C GLU A 120 -8.26 13.80 -9.82
N PHE A 121 -7.63 13.76 -11.01
CA PHE A 121 -6.19 13.97 -11.14
C PHE A 121 -5.84 15.45 -11.25
N ARG A 122 -4.95 15.91 -10.36
CA ARG A 122 -4.43 17.28 -10.33
C ARG A 122 -2.99 17.29 -10.82
N TRP A 123 -2.76 18.04 -11.89
CA TRP A 123 -1.46 18.14 -12.54
C TRP A 123 -0.85 19.52 -12.30
N ARG A 124 0.47 19.59 -12.11
CA ARG A 124 1.24 20.82 -12.00
C ARG A 124 1.39 21.55 -13.34
N ARG A 125 1.16 20.83 -14.44
CA ARG A 125 1.22 21.31 -15.82
C ARG A 125 0.11 20.63 -16.63
N PRO A 126 -0.37 21.23 -17.72
CA PRO A 126 -1.28 20.57 -18.66
C PRO A 126 -0.69 19.23 -19.11
N LEU A 127 -1.52 18.19 -19.20
CA LEU A 127 -1.11 16.89 -19.74
C LEU A 127 -0.86 16.95 -21.26
N PHE A 128 -1.43 17.96 -21.90
CA PHE A 128 -1.35 18.22 -23.32
C PHE A 128 -1.05 19.71 -23.48
N ASP A 129 0.16 20.05 -23.92
CA ASP A 129 0.30 21.20 -24.79
C ASP A 129 -0.28 20.71 -26.12
N ASN A 130 -1.45 21.20 -26.49
CA ASN A 130 -2.04 20.90 -27.80
C ASN A 130 -1.09 21.47 -28.86
N GLU A 131 -0.41 20.62 -29.62
CA GLU A 131 -0.01 20.95 -30.99
C GLU A 131 -1.20 20.78 -31.94
#